data_AF-S8FER9-F1
#
_entry.id   AF-S8FER9-F1
#
_cell.length_a   1.000
_cell.length_b   1.000
_cell.length_c   1.000
_cell.angle_alpha   90.00
_cell.angle_beta   90.00
_cell.angle_gamma   90.00
#
_symmetry.space_group_name_H-M   'P 1'
#
loop_
_entity.id
_entity.type
_entity.pdbx_description
1 polymer ?
#
loop_
_entity_poly.entity_id
_entity_poly.type
_entity_poly.pdbx_seq_one_letter_code
_entity_poly.pdbx_strand_id
1 'polypeptide(L)'
;MAQRPQWSMWLKEWRETISRDRVDELVLRLRGLGFNQEIPYLGFRRKPLVDHMYGGIPRALTAPEWARIKPHLVAWMTDRRERRQMWERRQACSRRLKTFTDALGIAIHSAPPHTDLPLPLDIAKYPEIETILNLSEAAYVPVDAYAELLPPLLERWSAEAKASLRALVVPSPPILAPTSQYSTRQATRDELSLARSVFRCSGCRGTFHARELYAHPCLYGQAVDIGGMLPYALALDDGRLPRFECSAVESARLIHYDGYQPWSTSALRYYGNVAEHIIRLCDKDASVARIADLENCATRLVCRICSVRRRRVLVMNWLCAIDHIIDVHPSRLHDALQKAPMDVSIAARQLDQAYESRMQREQVDTLGWECSRCLFGRLQWLGRADVMAHMQSKHGTASDFDCHQRADARRPESMPVLLLANALKHTEDHDAWEREWMWHHRRRFGYTDLRQGGLEEV
;
A
#
# COMPACT_ATOMS: atom_id res chain seq x y z
N MET A 1 31.92 -54.26 -27.34
CA MET A 1 31.93 -52.87 -26.82
C MET A 1 31.88 -51.91 -28.00
N ALA A 2 30.76 -51.24 -28.23
CA ALA A 2 30.47 -50.53 -29.49
C ALA A 2 30.85 -49.03 -29.41
N GLN A 3 31.71 -48.58 -30.33
CA GLN A 3 32.12 -47.19 -30.57
C GLN A 3 31.00 -46.37 -31.27
N ARG A 4 29.83 -46.23 -30.64
CA ARG A 4 28.73 -45.36 -31.12
C ARG A 4 28.62 -43.92 -30.54
N PRO A 5 29.52 -43.36 -29.70
CA PRO A 5 29.39 -41.96 -29.26
C PRO A 5 29.88 -40.86 -30.23
N GLN A 6 30.75 -41.19 -31.20
CA GLN A 6 31.52 -40.15 -31.92
C GLN A 6 30.76 -39.53 -33.12
N TRP A 7 29.99 -40.34 -33.85
CA TRP A 7 29.20 -39.87 -35.00
C TRP A 7 28.04 -38.94 -34.63
N SER A 8 27.39 -39.16 -33.48
CA SER A 8 26.28 -38.32 -33.02
C SER A 8 26.74 -36.94 -32.57
N MET A 9 27.92 -36.87 -31.93
CA MET A 9 28.56 -35.62 -31.52
C MET A 9 28.99 -34.79 -32.73
N TRP A 10 29.67 -35.43 -33.70
CA TRP A 10 30.07 -34.76 -34.94
C TRP A 10 28.88 -34.23 -35.75
N LEU A 11 27.80 -35.01 -35.88
CA LEU A 11 26.57 -34.57 -36.55
C LEU A 11 25.91 -33.38 -35.85
N LYS A 12 25.97 -33.33 -34.51
CA LYS A 12 25.45 -32.22 -33.71
C LYS A 12 26.27 -30.95 -33.96
N GLU A 13 27.59 -31.04 -33.86
CA GLU A 13 28.51 -29.92 -34.12
C GLU A 13 28.39 -29.39 -35.56
N TRP A 14 28.26 -30.29 -36.54
CA TRP A 14 28.07 -29.92 -37.94
C TRP A 14 26.75 -29.17 -38.16
N ARG A 15 25.64 -29.66 -37.58
CA ARG A 15 24.33 -28.98 -37.63
C ARG A 15 24.38 -27.61 -36.94
N GLU A 16 25.03 -27.51 -35.80
CA GLU A 16 25.21 -26.25 -35.07
C GLU A 16 26.08 -25.26 -35.86
N THR A 17 27.08 -25.74 -36.60
CA THR A 17 27.92 -24.89 -37.46
C THR A 17 27.14 -24.37 -38.66
N ILE A 18 26.43 -25.23 -39.39
CA ILE A 18 25.61 -24.77 -40.53
C ILE A 18 24.50 -23.83 -40.08
N SER A 19 23.87 -24.10 -38.93
CA SER A 19 22.85 -23.20 -38.38
C SER A 19 23.44 -21.83 -38.01
N ARG A 20 24.67 -21.78 -37.47
CA ARG A 20 25.38 -20.52 -37.20
C ARG A 20 25.68 -19.76 -38.49
N ASP A 21 26.27 -20.41 -39.48
CA ASP A 21 26.62 -19.79 -40.76
C ASP A 21 25.38 -19.22 -41.46
N ARG A 22 24.26 -19.95 -41.42
CA ARG A 22 22.97 -19.47 -41.93
C ARG A 22 22.49 -18.23 -41.19
N VAL A 23 22.55 -18.23 -39.86
CA VAL A 23 22.15 -17.08 -39.03
C VAL A 23 23.06 -15.87 -39.28
N ASP A 24 24.36 -16.07 -39.52
CA ASP A 24 25.29 -15.02 -39.92
C ASP A 24 24.95 -14.41 -41.28
N GLU A 25 24.68 -15.24 -42.29
CA GLU A 25 24.24 -14.77 -43.61
C GLU A 25 22.90 -14.02 -43.52
N LEU A 26 21.94 -14.51 -42.74
CA LEU A 26 20.67 -13.82 -42.50
C LEU A 26 20.89 -12.45 -41.86
N VAL A 27 21.76 -12.35 -40.86
CA VAL A 27 22.09 -11.06 -40.23
C VAL A 27 22.76 -10.11 -41.19
N LEU A 28 23.70 -10.58 -42.02
CA LEU A 28 24.34 -9.75 -43.03
C LEU A 28 23.31 -9.12 -43.98
N ARG A 29 22.36 -9.92 -44.45
CA ARG A 29 21.28 -9.43 -45.33
C ARG A 29 20.31 -8.49 -44.62
N LEU A 30 19.97 -8.77 -43.36
CA LEU A 30 19.12 -7.88 -42.55
C LEU A 30 19.79 -6.52 -42.28
N ARG A 31 21.11 -6.49 -42.08
CA ARG A 31 21.89 -5.24 -42.00
C ARG A 31 21.81 -4.43 -43.30
N GLY A 32 21.93 -5.10 -44.45
CA GLY A 32 21.75 -4.48 -45.77
C GLY A 32 20.35 -3.93 -45.99
N LEU A 33 19.35 -4.40 -45.25
CA LEU A 33 17.97 -3.87 -45.24
C LEU A 33 17.73 -2.77 -44.20
N GLY A 34 18.77 -2.32 -43.48
CA GLY A 34 18.67 -1.22 -42.53
C GLY A 34 18.27 -1.62 -41.10
N PHE A 35 18.27 -2.91 -40.74
CA PHE A 35 17.96 -3.37 -39.37
C PHE A 35 19.17 -3.36 -38.43
N ASN A 36 20.17 -2.50 -38.68
CA ASN A 36 21.43 -2.48 -37.93
C ASN A 36 21.23 -2.28 -36.42
N GLN A 37 20.24 -1.46 -36.02
CA GLN A 37 19.94 -1.17 -34.63
C GLN A 37 19.23 -2.32 -33.91
N GLU A 38 18.50 -3.17 -34.63
CA GLU A 38 17.74 -4.28 -34.04
C GLU A 38 18.59 -5.56 -33.85
N ILE A 39 19.67 -5.73 -34.64
CA ILE A 39 20.54 -6.91 -34.56
C ILE A 39 21.14 -7.14 -33.15
N PRO A 40 21.66 -6.13 -32.42
CA PRO A 40 22.16 -6.31 -31.05
C PRO A 40 21.08 -6.86 -30.09
N TYR A 41 19.81 -6.53 -30.32
CA TYR A 41 18.69 -6.99 -29.49
C TYR A 41 18.22 -8.41 -29.82
N LEU A 42 18.89 -9.13 -30.71
CA LEU A 42 18.69 -10.58 -30.84
C LEU A 42 19.36 -11.35 -29.69
N GLY A 43 20.10 -10.68 -28.82
CA GLY A 43 20.72 -11.25 -27.63
C GLY A 43 21.80 -12.29 -27.93
N PHE A 44 22.17 -13.05 -26.90
CA PHE A 44 23.27 -14.00 -27.00
C PHE A 44 23.00 -15.06 -28.08
N ARG A 45 23.99 -15.28 -28.96
CA ARG A 45 23.89 -16.18 -30.13
C ARG A 45 22.69 -15.91 -31.04
N ARG A 46 22.09 -14.71 -30.95
CA ARG A 46 20.91 -14.32 -31.72
C ARG A 46 19.76 -15.31 -31.53
N LYS A 47 19.56 -15.78 -30.30
CA LYS A 47 18.62 -16.85 -29.95
C LYS A 47 17.22 -16.70 -30.56
N PRO A 48 16.55 -15.53 -30.56
CA PRO A 48 15.26 -15.36 -31.20
C PRO A 48 15.28 -15.62 -32.71
N LEU A 49 16.39 -15.35 -33.39
CA LEU A 49 16.56 -15.63 -34.82
C LEU A 49 16.85 -17.12 -35.03
N VAL A 50 17.65 -17.76 -34.17
CA VAL A 50 17.87 -19.22 -34.18
C VAL A 50 16.56 -19.98 -33.97
N ASP A 51 15.76 -19.55 -32.99
CA ASP A 51 14.46 -20.13 -32.64
C ASP A 51 13.37 -19.76 -33.68
N HIS A 52 13.62 -18.76 -34.54
CA HIS A 52 12.71 -18.41 -35.63
C HIS A 52 12.67 -19.53 -36.68
N MET A 53 11.50 -19.75 -37.28
CA MET A 53 11.24 -20.84 -38.24
C MET A 53 12.19 -20.89 -39.46
N TYR A 54 12.91 -19.80 -39.75
CA TYR A 54 13.85 -19.72 -40.89
C TYR A 54 15.33 -19.70 -40.48
N GLY A 55 15.65 -19.45 -39.21
CA GLY A 55 17.04 -19.34 -38.75
C GLY A 55 17.64 -20.67 -38.29
N GLY A 56 16.85 -21.50 -37.59
CA GLY A 56 17.29 -22.81 -37.09
C GLY A 56 17.39 -23.93 -38.14
N ILE A 57 17.26 -23.61 -39.43
CA ILE A 57 17.34 -24.61 -40.50
C ILE A 57 18.81 -24.96 -40.76
N PRO A 58 19.25 -26.23 -40.62
CA PRO A 58 20.64 -26.63 -40.83
C PRO A 58 20.95 -26.77 -42.34
N ARG A 59 20.78 -25.69 -43.11
CA ARG A 59 21.11 -25.62 -44.55
C ARG A 59 21.55 -24.20 -44.94
N ALA A 60 22.55 -24.10 -45.81
CA ALA A 60 22.99 -22.83 -46.38
C ALA A 60 21.82 -22.04 -47.02
N LEU A 61 21.83 -20.72 -46.88
CA LEU A 61 20.81 -19.84 -47.42
C LEU A 61 21.08 -19.58 -48.92
N THR A 62 20.19 -20.03 -49.79
CA THR A 62 20.30 -19.76 -51.24
C THR A 62 19.61 -18.47 -51.65
N ALA A 63 20.00 -17.88 -52.79
CA ALA A 63 19.38 -16.64 -53.28
C ALA A 63 17.85 -16.76 -53.55
N PRO A 64 17.35 -17.84 -54.19
CA PRO A 64 15.90 -18.04 -54.34
C PRO A 64 15.18 -18.24 -53.01
N GLU A 65 15.80 -18.97 -52.07
CA GLU A 65 15.24 -19.14 -50.72
C GLU A 65 15.14 -17.81 -50.00
N TRP A 66 16.19 -16.98 -50.05
CA TRP A 66 16.18 -15.64 -49.50
C TRP A 66 15.06 -14.78 -50.07
N ALA A 67 14.90 -14.75 -51.39
CA ALA A 67 13.84 -13.98 -52.04
C ALA A 67 12.44 -14.37 -51.51
N ARG A 68 12.24 -15.66 -51.24
CA ARG A 68 10.99 -16.19 -50.67
C ARG A 68 10.79 -15.83 -49.20
N ILE A 69 11.82 -15.93 -48.35
CA ILE A 69 11.67 -15.69 -46.90
C ILE A 69 11.82 -14.22 -46.51
N LYS A 70 12.39 -13.37 -47.37
CA LYS A 70 12.66 -11.95 -47.12
C LYS A 70 11.42 -11.19 -46.61
N PRO A 71 10.21 -11.29 -47.21
CA PRO A 71 9.05 -10.54 -46.73
C PRO A 71 8.68 -10.89 -45.28
N HIS A 72 8.74 -12.17 -44.91
CA HIS A 72 8.44 -12.63 -43.55
C HIS A 72 9.48 -12.14 -42.53
N LEU A 73 10.76 -12.21 -42.87
CA LEU A 73 11.83 -11.70 -42.00
C LEU A 73 11.78 -10.18 -41.85
N VAL A 74 11.42 -9.44 -42.91
CA VAL A 74 11.21 -7.99 -42.84
C VAL A 74 10.04 -7.68 -41.91
N ALA A 75 8.89 -8.34 -42.07
CA ALA A 75 7.75 -8.14 -41.18
C ALA A 75 8.08 -8.43 -39.71
N TRP A 76 8.78 -9.54 -39.45
CA TRP A 76 9.25 -9.90 -38.12
C TRP A 76 10.23 -8.87 -37.54
N MET A 77 11.20 -8.40 -38.34
CA MET A 77 12.16 -7.40 -37.87
C MET A 77 11.53 -6.01 -37.67
N THR A 78 10.49 -5.66 -38.44
CA THR A 78 9.71 -4.43 -38.23
C THR A 78 8.95 -4.48 -36.90
N ASP A 79 8.25 -5.57 -36.59
CA ASP A 79 7.61 -5.77 -35.28
C ASP A 79 8.65 -5.69 -34.15
N ARG A 80 9.84 -6.27 -34.34
CA ARG A 80 10.94 -6.15 -33.36
C ARG A 80 11.44 -4.71 -33.21
N ARG A 81 11.53 -3.94 -34.30
CA ARG A 81 11.90 -2.51 -34.26
C ARG A 81 10.92 -1.72 -33.41
N GLU A 82 9.62 -1.91 -33.63
CA GLU A 82 8.57 -1.24 -32.85
C GLU A 82 8.66 -1.58 -31.36
N ARG A 83 8.85 -2.86 -31.03
CA ARG A 83 9.03 -3.29 -29.63
C ARG A 83 10.30 -2.75 -29.00
N ARG A 84 11.41 -2.68 -29.76
CA ARG A 84 12.66 -2.07 -29.30
C ARG A 84 12.42 -0.60 -28.97
N GLN A 85 11.81 0.16 -29.88
CA GLN A 85 11.51 1.57 -29.66
C GLN A 85 10.61 1.78 -28.44
N MET A 86 9.57 0.96 -28.27
CA MET A 86 8.72 1.00 -27.09
C MET A 86 9.51 0.68 -25.80
N TRP A 87 10.36 -0.34 -25.84
CA TRP A 87 11.22 -0.71 -24.70
C TRP A 87 12.21 0.41 -24.36
N GLU A 88 12.87 1.02 -25.34
CA GLU A 88 13.79 2.15 -25.13
C GLU A 88 13.08 3.36 -24.52
N ARG A 89 11.88 3.69 -25.01
CA ARG A 89 11.02 4.73 -24.42
C ARG A 89 10.65 4.42 -22.99
N ARG A 90 10.23 3.19 -22.70
CA ARG A 90 9.92 2.73 -21.34
C ARG A 90 11.14 2.88 -20.43
N GLN A 91 12.32 2.46 -20.89
CA GLN A 91 13.57 2.60 -20.12
C GLN A 91 13.90 4.07 -19.83
N ALA A 92 13.69 4.98 -20.80
CA ALA A 92 13.85 6.41 -20.57
C ALA A 92 12.86 6.95 -19.52
N CYS A 93 11.59 6.54 -19.60
CA CYS A 93 10.57 6.86 -18.60
C CYS A 93 10.94 6.34 -17.21
N SER A 94 11.40 5.09 -17.10
CA SER A 94 11.82 4.50 -15.81
C SER A 94 13.01 5.24 -15.18
N ARG A 95 14.00 5.66 -15.99
CA ARG A 95 15.10 6.50 -15.49
C ARG A 95 14.59 7.84 -14.94
N ARG A 96 13.64 8.47 -15.63
CA ARG A 96 13.03 9.74 -15.21
C ARG A 96 12.18 9.58 -13.96
N LEU A 97 11.38 8.51 -13.87
CA LEU A 97 10.60 8.17 -12.68
C LEU A 97 11.49 7.93 -11.47
N LYS A 98 12.66 7.33 -11.66
CA LYS A 98 13.69 7.24 -10.61
C LYS A 98 14.16 8.62 -10.16
N THR A 99 14.60 9.48 -11.07
CA THR A 99 15.02 10.85 -10.73
C THR A 99 13.90 11.67 -10.06
N PHE A 100 12.66 11.50 -10.51
CA PHE A 100 11.48 12.11 -9.90
C PHE A 100 11.24 11.59 -8.47
N THR A 101 11.38 10.28 -8.26
CA THR A 101 11.26 9.65 -6.94
C THR A 101 12.35 10.17 -5.99
N ASP A 102 13.57 10.36 -6.49
CA ASP A 102 14.68 10.93 -5.73
C ASP A 102 14.37 12.40 -5.35
N ALA A 103 13.85 13.20 -6.28
CA ALA A 103 13.44 14.58 -6.02
C ALA A 103 12.33 14.69 -4.96
N LEU A 104 11.31 13.83 -5.05
CA LEU A 104 10.26 13.78 -4.03
C LEU A 104 10.81 13.30 -2.68
N GLY A 105 11.75 12.36 -2.66
CA GLY A 105 12.44 11.94 -1.44
C GLY A 105 13.14 13.09 -0.71
N ILE A 106 13.80 13.98 -1.46
CA ILE A 106 14.43 15.20 -0.91
C ILE A 106 13.37 16.15 -0.33
N ALA A 107 12.26 16.36 -1.05
CA ALA A 107 11.17 17.20 -0.56
C ALA A 107 10.52 16.63 0.71
N ILE A 108 10.34 15.31 0.78
CA ILE A 108 9.82 14.60 1.96
C ILE A 108 10.77 14.76 3.15
N HIS A 109 12.08 14.58 2.93
CA HIS A 109 13.07 14.73 3.98
C HIS A 109 13.13 16.16 4.55
N SER A 110 12.85 17.16 3.70
CA SER A 110 12.87 18.58 4.09
C SER A 110 11.56 19.03 4.76
N ALA A 111 10.51 18.23 4.70
CA ALA A 111 9.22 18.57 5.26
C ALA A 111 9.20 18.42 6.80
N PRO A 112 8.39 19.21 7.52
CA PRO A 112 8.21 19.04 8.95
C PRO A 112 7.76 17.60 9.29
N PRO A 113 8.19 17.06 10.44
CA PRO A 113 7.71 15.77 10.92
C PRO A 113 6.18 15.70 10.93
N HIS A 114 5.65 14.54 10.56
CA HIS A 114 4.20 14.28 10.49
C HIS A 114 3.42 15.12 9.47
N THR A 115 4.09 15.67 8.46
CA THR A 115 3.42 16.22 7.28
C THR A 115 2.83 15.08 6.46
N ASP A 116 1.54 15.19 6.14
CA ASP A 116 0.84 14.23 5.29
C ASP A 116 1.33 14.40 3.84
N LEU A 117 2.18 13.48 3.36
CA LEU A 117 2.82 13.57 2.05
C LEU A 117 2.43 12.38 1.15
N PRO A 118 2.24 12.63 -0.17
CA PRO A 118 1.90 11.59 -1.13
C PRO A 118 3.04 10.59 -1.36
N LEU A 119 2.70 9.47 -1.99
CA LEU A 119 3.67 8.64 -2.69
C LEU A 119 3.97 9.24 -4.07
N PRO A 120 5.15 8.98 -4.68
CA PRO A 120 5.46 9.52 -5.99
C PRO A 120 4.44 9.12 -7.05
N LEU A 121 3.88 7.92 -6.96
CA LEU A 121 2.88 7.46 -7.91
C LEU A 121 1.62 8.35 -7.92
N ASP A 122 1.27 8.99 -6.80
CA ASP A 122 0.13 9.91 -6.71
C ASP A 122 0.34 11.21 -7.48
N ILE A 123 1.59 11.64 -7.57
CA ILE A 123 2.01 12.87 -8.24
C ILE A 123 2.39 12.58 -9.69
N ALA A 124 2.93 11.39 -9.96
CA ALA A 124 3.36 10.98 -11.29
C ALA A 124 2.23 10.98 -12.31
N LYS A 125 0.96 10.88 -11.87
CA LYS A 125 -0.24 10.94 -12.72
C LYS A 125 -0.54 12.35 -13.26
N TYR A 126 0.07 13.40 -12.72
CA TYR A 126 -0.23 14.76 -13.15
C TYR A 126 0.38 15.09 -14.53
N PRO A 127 -0.29 15.93 -15.35
CA PRO A 127 0.16 16.28 -16.70
C PRO A 127 1.57 16.89 -16.75
N GLU A 128 1.96 17.64 -15.73
CA GLU A 128 3.27 18.27 -15.62
C GLU A 128 4.39 17.22 -15.56
N ILE A 129 4.21 16.16 -14.77
CA ILE A 129 5.15 15.04 -14.70
C ILE A 129 5.06 14.20 -15.98
N GLU A 130 3.86 13.95 -16.49
CA GLU A 130 3.66 13.19 -17.72
C GLU A 130 4.34 13.83 -18.94
N THR A 131 4.34 15.16 -19.02
CA THR A 131 5.03 15.91 -20.07
C THR A 131 6.54 15.64 -20.02
N ILE A 132 7.13 15.62 -18.82
CA ILE A 132 8.54 15.30 -18.62
C ILE A 132 8.83 13.84 -19.00
N LEU A 133 7.95 12.91 -18.62
CA LEU A 133 8.11 11.49 -18.95
C LEU A 133 8.08 11.26 -20.47
N ASN A 134 7.28 12.02 -21.21
CA ASN A 134 7.14 11.94 -22.67
C ASN A 134 8.24 12.67 -23.47
N LEU A 135 9.25 13.27 -22.84
CA LEU A 135 10.40 13.85 -23.54
C LEU A 135 11.15 12.78 -24.38
N SER A 136 11.89 13.23 -25.40
CA SER A 136 12.69 12.35 -26.27
C SER A 136 13.64 11.47 -25.47
N GLU A 137 13.94 10.25 -25.92
CA GLU A 137 14.66 9.23 -25.12
C GLU A 137 16.06 9.70 -24.64
N ALA A 138 16.67 10.65 -25.36
CA ALA A 138 17.95 11.26 -25.04
C ALA A 138 17.88 12.43 -24.05
N ALA A 139 16.69 12.97 -23.77
CA ALA A 139 16.54 14.09 -22.84
C ALA A 139 16.87 13.66 -21.40
N TYR A 140 17.88 14.32 -20.83
CA TYR A 140 18.24 14.23 -19.42
C TYR A 140 17.43 15.26 -18.63
N VAL A 141 16.85 14.82 -17.51
CA VAL A 141 16.05 15.67 -16.62
C VAL A 141 16.72 15.62 -15.25
N PRO A 142 17.32 16.72 -14.76
CA PRO A 142 17.94 16.75 -13.44
C PRO A 142 16.88 16.75 -12.32
N VAL A 143 17.32 16.44 -11.10
CA VAL A 143 16.49 16.48 -9.89
C VAL A 143 15.85 17.85 -9.68
N ASP A 144 16.61 18.93 -9.90
CA ASP A 144 16.16 20.31 -9.67
C ASP A 144 14.94 20.69 -10.52
N ALA A 145 14.84 20.15 -11.74
CA ALA A 145 13.68 20.38 -12.61
C ALA A 145 12.38 19.83 -12.01
N TYR A 146 12.44 18.74 -11.25
CA TYR A 146 11.29 18.24 -10.51
C TYR A 146 11.05 19.04 -9.23
N ALA A 147 12.12 19.45 -8.53
CA ALA A 147 12.02 20.20 -7.29
C ALA A 147 11.20 21.49 -7.45
N GLU A 148 11.33 22.19 -8.58
CA GLU A 148 10.53 23.38 -8.90
C GLU A 148 9.04 23.09 -9.08
N LEU A 149 8.69 21.89 -9.58
CA LEU A 149 7.31 21.48 -9.82
C LEU A 149 6.62 20.91 -8.58
N LEU A 150 7.38 20.36 -7.64
CA LEU A 150 6.83 19.62 -6.51
C LEU A 150 5.91 20.45 -5.59
N PRO A 151 6.26 21.68 -5.14
CA PRO A 151 5.42 22.42 -4.21
C PRO A 151 3.95 22.59 -4.65
N PRO A 152 3.65 23.11 -5.86
CA PRO A 152 2.25 23.25 -6.30
C PRO A 152 1.57 21.90 -6.53
N LEU A 153 2.30 20.85 -6.92
CA LEU A 153 1.72 19.51 -7.13
C LEU A 153 1.38 18.82 -5.79
N LEU A 154 2.20 19.00 -4.77
CA LEU A 154 1.95 18.50 -3.41
C LEU A 154 0.74 19.19 -2.78
N GLU A 155 0.62 20.51 -2.95
CA GLU A 155 -0.54 21.26 -2.49
C GLU A 155 -1.82 20.80 -3.21
N ARG A 156 -1.76 20.66 -4.54
CA ARG A 156 -2.88 20.14 -5.36
C ARG A 156 -3.31 18.77 -4.88
N TRP A 157 -2.38 17.84 -4.70
CA TRP A 157 -2.70 16.50 -4.20
C TRP A 157 -3.33 16.53 -2.81
N SER A 158 -2.79 17.34 -1.89
CA SER A 158 -3.36 17.45 -0.54
C SER A 158 -4.80 17.98 -0.60
N ALA A 159 -5.07 18.96 -1.45
CA ALA A 159 -6.40 19.50 -1.67
C ALA A 159 -7.36 18.45 -2.26
N GLU A 160 -6.94 17.71 -3.28
CA GLU A 160 -7.72 16.63 -3.90
C GLU A 160 -8.02 15.48 -2.92
N ALA A 161 -7.04 15.05 -2.13
CA ALA A 161 -7.20 13.99 -1.14
C ALA A 161 -8.19 14.42 -0.04
N LYS A 162 -8.05 15.65 0.48
CA LYS A 162 -8.99 16.24 1.45
C LYS A 162 -10.40 16.37 0.86
N ALA A 163 -10.52 16.84 -0.38
CA ALA A 163 -11.81 16.95 -1.06
C ALA A 163 -12.47 15.57 -1.22
N SER A 164 -11.69 14.55 -1.59
CA SER A 164 -12.15 13.17 -1.73
C SER A 164 -12.63 12.57 -0.40
N LEU A 165 -11.94 12.85 0.72
CA LEU A 165 -12.38 12.44 2.05
C LEU A 165 -13.65 13.18 2.48
N ARG A 166 -13.74 14.50 2.24
CA ARG A 166 -14.95 15.29 2.53
C ARG A 166 -16.16 14.82 1.73
N ALA A 167 -15.97 14.39 0.48
CA ALA A 167 -17.06 13.84 -0.33
C ALA A 167 -17.66 12.55 0.26
N LEU A 168 -16.90 11.80 1.08
CA LEU A 168 -17.43 10.64 1.80
C LEU A 168 -18.20 11.01 3.08
N VAL A 169 -17.98 12.22 3.61
CA VAL A 169 -18.68 12.70 4.81
C VAL A 169 -20.12 13.02 4.42
N VAL A 170 -21.01 12.06 4.66
CA VAL A 170 -22.44 12.27 4.47
C VAL A 170 -22.92 13.22 5.56
N PRO A 171 -23.56 14.35 5.21
CA PRO A 171 -24.14 15.25 6.21
C PRO A 171 -25.16 14.47 7.04
N SER A 172 -24.96 14.41 8.37
CA SER A 172 -26.01 13.95 9.26
C SER A 172 -27.25 14.83 9.00
N PRO A 173 -28.44 14.27 8.75
CA PRO A 173 -29.64 15.07 8.62
C PRO A 173 -29.76 15.94 9.88
N PRO A 174 -30.09 17.24 9.73
CA PRO A 174 -30.19 18.13 10.87
C PRO A 174 -31.20 17.56 11.85
N ILE A 175 -30.71 17.01 12.96
CA ILE A 175 -31.55 16.60 14.09
C ILE A 175 -32.18 17.90 14.56
N LEU A 176 -33.48 18.08 14.31
CA LEU A 176 -34.35 19.23 14.58
C LEU A 176 -33.91 20.08 15.78
N ALA A 177 -32.83 20.84 15.59
CA ALA A 177 -32.29 21.70 16.63
C ALA A 177 -33.12 22.98 16.58
N PRO A 178 -33.56 23.49 17.75
CA PRO A 178 -34.37 24.69 17.80
C PRO A 178 -33.66 25.82 17.06
N THR A 179 -34.38 26.39 16.10
CA THR A 179 -33.99 27.46 15.17
C THR A 179 -33.33 28.63 15.91
N SER A 180 -32.01 28.57 16.11
CA SER A 180 -31.25 29.75 16.52
C SER A 180 -30.76 30.45 15.25
N GLN A 181 -31.51 31.49 14.85
CA GLN A 181 -31.33 32.25 13.61
C GLN A 181 -30.09 33.16 13.57
N TYR A 182 -29.07 32.92 14.40
CA TYR A 182 -27.96 33.86 14.58
C TYR A 182 -26.59 33.19 14.53
N SER A 183 -26.09 32.84 13.35
CA SER A 183 -24.64 32.87 13.10
C SER A 183 -24.28 32.84 11.61
N THR A 184 -24.14 34.01 11.00
CA THR A 184 -23.75 34.22 9.59
C THR A 184 -22.22 34.17 9.36
N ARG A 185 -21.42 33.65 10.29
CA ARG A 185 -19.94 33.53 10.14
C ARG A 185 -19.35 32.26 10.74
N GLN A 186 -19.93 31.09 10.45
CA GLN A 186 -19.18 29.85 10.63
C GLN A 186 -18.13 29.78 9.52
N ALA A 187 -16.91 30.26 9.83
CA ALA A 187 -15.72 29.84 9.12
C ALA A 187 -15.80 28.32 8.92
N THR A 188 -15.58 27.85 7.69
CA THR A 188 -15.66 26.45 7.31
C THR A 188 -14.73 25.64 8.22
N ARG A 189 -15.29 25.09 9.31
CA ARG A 189 -14.54 24.25 10.24
C ARG A 189 -14.05 23.05 9.45
N ASP A 190 -12.78 22.69 9.62
CA ASP A 190 -12.23 21.53 8.95
C ASP A 190 -12.84 20.27 9.55
N GLU A 191 -13.90 19.76 8.92
CA GLU A 191 -14.65 18.60 9.41
C GLU A 191 -13.75 17.38 9.59
N LEU A 192 -12.74 17.22 8.73
CA LEU A 192 -11.77 16.12 8.80
C LEU A 192 -10.92 16.13 10.08
N SER A 193 -10.82 17.28 10.77
CA SER A 193 -10.12 17.42 12.05
C SER A 193 -10.96 17.02 13.27
N LEU A 194 -12.28 16.83 13.10
CA LEU A 194 -13.18 16.45 14.17
C LEU A 194 -13.06 14.95 14.48
N ALA A 195 -13.27 14.58 15.74
CA ALA A 195 -13.22 13.18 16.16
C ALA A 195 -14.29 12.30 15.51
N ARG A 196 -15.39 12.90 15.02
CA ARG A 196 -16.43 12.20 14.26
C ARG A 196 -15.99 11.78 12.86
N SER A 197 -14.85 12.27 12.36
CA SER A 197 -14.34 11.95 11.03
C SER A 197 -13.62 10.61 11.03
N VAL A 198 -14.45 9.56 11.10
CA VAL A 198 -14.04 8.17 11.22
C VAL A 198 -14.40 7.41 9.94
N PHE A 199 -13.41 6.72 9.41
CA PHE A 199 -13.51 5.94 8.18
C PHE A 199 -13.07 4.51 8.45
N ARG A 200 -13.67 3.57 7.74
CA ARG A 200 -13.27 2.17 7.79
C ARG A 200 -12.79 1.71 6.42
N CYS A 201 -11.62 1.09 6.39
CA CYS A 201 -11.10 0.48 5.18
C CYS A 201 -11.75 -0.88 4.92
N SER A 202 -12.23 -1.13 3.71
CA SER A 202 -12.79 -2.43 3.31
C SER A 202 -11.72 -3.52 3.13
N GLY A 203 -10.47 -3.14 2.84
CA GLY A 203 -9.33 -4.05 2.67
C GLY A 203 -8.85 -4.64 3.99
N CYS A 204 -8.30 -3.80 4.89
CA CYS A 204 -7.76 -4.26 6.17
C CYS A 204 -8.79 -4.30 7.31
N ARG A 205 -10.02 -3.83 7.07
CA ARG A 205 -11.10 -3.69 8.07
C ARG A 205 -10.79 -2.78 9.25
N GLY A 206 -9.66 -2.08 9.23
CA GLY A 206 -9.28 -1.11 10.25
C GLY A 206 -10.09 0.18 10.16
N THR A 207 -10.25 0.82 11.31
CA THR A 207 -10.90 2.12 11.46
C THR A 207 -9.84 3.19 11.69
N PHE A 208 -10.00 4.31 11.00
CA PHE A 208 -9.00 5.37 10.91
C PHE A 208 -9.64 6.75 10.91
N HIS A 209 -8.90 7.73 11.39
CA HIS A 209 -9.18 9.14 11.19
C HIS A 209 -8.62 9.64 9.88
N ALA A 210 -9.16 10.76 9.40
CA ALA A 210 -8.78 11.37 8.12
C ALA A 210 -7.26 11.50 7.92
N ARG A 211 -6.52 11.90 8.97
CA ARG A 211 -5.06 12.07 8.92
C ARG A 211 -4.30 10.76 8.70
N GLU A 212 -4.79 9.66 9.24
CA GLU A 212 -4.12 8.36 9.16
C GLU A 212 -4.27 7.74 7.76
N LEU A 213 -5.23 8.22 6.96
CA LEU A 213 -5.57 7.64 5.67
C LEU A 213 -4.61 8.05 4.55
N TYR A 214 -3.89 9.17 4.65
CA TYR A 214 -3.04 9.63 3.56
C TYR A 214 -1.92 8.64 3.20
N ALA A 215 -1.39 7.94 4.20
CA ALA A 215 -0.36 6.92 4.02
C ALA A 215 -0.88 5.47 4.03
N HIS A 216 -2.20 5.27 4.09
CA HIS A 216 -2.76 3.94 4.32
C HIS A 216 -2.60 3.00 3.10
N PRO A 217 -1.86 1.87 3.20
CA PRO A 217 -1.52 1.04 2.04
C PRO A 217 -2.71 0.50 1.24
N CYS A 218 -3.83 0.19 1.90
CA CYS A 218 -5.01 -0.34 1.21
C CYS A 218 -5.69 0.68 0.27
N LEU A 219 -5.30 1.96 0.33
CA LEU A 219 -5.78 2.99 -0.58
C LEU A 219 -4.96 3.05 -1.88
N TYR A 220 -3.91 2.25 -1.96
CA TYR A 220 -3.10 2.04 -3.15
C TYR A 220 -3.44 0.64 -3.68
N GLY A 221 -4.47 0.56 -4.51
CA GLY A 221 -4.90 -0.71 -5.10
C GLY A 221 -3.79 -1.35 -5.94
N GLN A 222 -3.71 -2.67 -5.98
CA GLN A 222 -2.82 -3.37 -6.90
C GLN A 222 -3.60 -3.66 -8.18
N ALA A 223 -3.26 -3.00 -9.29
CA ALA A 223 -4.09 -3.07 -10.50
C ALA A 223 -4.01 -4.42 -11.22
N VAL A 224 -2.87 -5.13 -11.11
CA VAL A 224 -2.60 -6.31 -11.95
C VAL A 224 -1.63 -7.26 -11.25
N ASP A 225 -1.78 -8.56 -11.51
CA ASP A 225 -0.71 -9.53 -11.30
C ASP A 225 0.47 -9.20 -12.25
N ILE A 226 1.52 -8.59 -11.71
CA ILE A 226 2.73 -8.19 -12.43
C ILE A 226 3.58 -9.41 -12.79
N GLY A 227 3.19 -10.62 -12.35
CA GLY A 227 3.90 -11.87 -12.65
C GLY A 227 4.15 -12.10 -14.14
N GLY A 228 3.33 -11.53 -15.03
CA GLY A 228 3.55 -11.53 -16.48
C GLY A 228 4.35 -10.34 -17.05
N MET A 229 4.45 -9.23 -16.32
CA MET A 229 5.13 -7.99 -16.74
C MET A 229 6.60 -7.90 -16.30
N LEU A 230 7.03 -8.75 -15.37
CA LEU A 230 8.45 -8.89 -15.03
C LEU A 230 9.15 -9.70 -16.13
N PRO A 231 9.98 -9.02 -16.92
CA PRO A 231 11.39 -9.30 -16.72
C PRO A 231 12.23 -8.01 -16.78
N TYR A 232 12.93 -7.75 -15.69
CA TYR A 232 14.19 -7.00 -15.70
C TYR A 232 15.29 -7.69 -16.53
N ALA A 233 15.01 -8.85 -17.13
CA ALA A 233 15.93 -9.47 -18.07
C ALA A 233 16.28 -8.45 -19.14
N LEU A 234 17.58 -8.17 -19.24
CA LEU A 234 18.12 -7.33 -20.28
C LEU A 234 17.70 -8.00 -21.59
N ALA A 235 16.94 -7.30 -22.44
CA ALA A 235 16.60 -7.80 -23.78
C ALA A 235 17.87 -8.18 -24.59
N LEU A 236 19.04 -7.71 -24.15
CA LEU A 236 20.35 -8.05 -24.67
C LEU A 236 20.82 -9.47 -24.30
N ASP A 237 20.26 -10.13 -23.30
CA ASP A 237 20.69 -11.47 -22.88
C ASP A 237 19.97 -12.55 -23.69
N ASP A 238 18.63 -12.55 -23.67
CA ASP A 238 17.80 -13.59 -24.30
C ASP A 238 17.20 -13.15 -25.65
N GLY A 239 17.32 -11.88 -26.00
CA GLY A 239 16.75 -11.30 -27.21
C GLY A 239 15.22 -11.17 -27.19
N ARG A 240 14.56 -11.37 -26.05
CA ARG A 240 13.11 -11.27 -25.93
C ARG A 240 12.73 -9.81 -25.63
N LEU A 241 12.06 -9.19 -26.60
CA LEU A 241 11.46 -7.88 -26.41
C LEU A 241 10.02 -8.07 -25.92
N PRO A 242 9.66 -7.53 -24.74
CA PRO A 242 8.32 -7.63 -24.20
C PRO A 242 7.29 -6.98 -25.15
N ARG A 243 6.07 -7.52 -25.15
CA ARG A 243 4.91 -6.84 -25.74
C ARG A 243 4.25 -6.02 -24.64
N PHE A 244 3.90 -4.79 -24.97
CA PHE A 244 3.19 -3.89 -24.08
C PHE A 244 1.80 -3.66 -24.63
N GLU A 245 0.78 -3.80 -23.79
CA GLU A 245 -0.61 -3.51 -24.12
C GLU A 245 -0.96 -2.04 -23.83
N CYS A 246 -0.09 -1.33 -23.11
CA CYS A 246 -0.26 0.07 -22.73
C CYS A 246 0.88 0.95 -23.27
N SER A 247 0.82 2.27 -22.99
CA SER A 247 1.85 3.22 -23.40
C SER A 247 3.18 2.97 -22.69
N ALA A 248 4.29 3.49 -23.24
CA ALA A 248 5.62 3.40 -22.60
C ALA A 248 5.63 4.01 -21.19
N VAL A 249 4.93 5.14 -21.01
CA VAL A 249 4.81 5.84 -19.71
C VAL A 249 4.04 4.99 -18.72
N GLU A 250 2.90 4.43 -19.12
CA GLU A 250 2.08 3.60 -18.24
C GLU A 250 2.80 2.30 -17.86
N SER A 251 3.43 1.63 -18.82
CA SER A 251 4.26 0.47 -18.55
C SER A 251 5.42 0.80 -17.60
N ALA A 252 6.06 1.96 -17.78
CA ALA A 252 7.12 2.40 -16.88
C ALA A 252 6.62 2.67 -15.47
N ARG A 253 5.46 3.31 -15.29
CA ARG A 253 4.83 3.53 -13.98
C ARG A 253 4.48 2.20 -13.30
N LEU A 254 3.82 1.30 -14.01
CA LEU A 254 3.43 -0.02 -13.48
C LEU A 254 4.63 -0.83 -13.00
N ILE A 255 5.75 -0.83 -13.74
CA ILE A 255 6.95 -1.55 -13.31
C ILE A 255 7.69 -0.81 -12.19
N HIS A 256 7.78 0.52 -12.27
CA HIS A 256 8.54 1.32 -11.30
C HIS A 256 7.85 1.37 -9.92
N TYR A 257 6.52 1.30 -9.89
CA TYR A 257 5.72 1.33 -8.66
C TYR A 257 5.04 -0.02 -8.39
N ASP A 258 5.63 -1.15 -8.81
CA ASP A 258 5.15 -2.50 -8.49
C ASP A 258 3.62 -2.65 -8.63
N GLY A 259 3.06 -2.14 -9.73
CA GLY A 259 1.65 -2.25 -10.12
C GLY A 259 0.65 -1.54 -9.21
N TYR A 260 1.13 -0.78 -8.21
CA TYR A 260 0.29 0.03 -7.34
C TYR A 260 -0.39 1.16 -8.12
N GLN A 261 -1.61 1.47 -7.71
CA GLN A 261 -2.43 2.55 -8.22
C GLN A 261 -2.37 3.78 -7.31
N PRO A 262 -2.60 4.99 -7.88
CA PRO A 262 -2.79 6.21 -7.11
C PRO A 262 -3.78 6.05 -5.95
N TRP A 263 -3.48 6.77 -4.87
CA TRP A 263 -4.31 6.87 -3.68
C TRP A 263 -5.76 7.16 -4.06
N SER A 264 -6.67 6.38 -3.50
CA SER A 264 -8.10 6.48 -3.77
C SER A 264 -8.93 6.17 -2.54
N THR A 265 -10.08 6.84 -2.41
CA THR A 265 -11.05 6.61 -1.34
C THR A 265 -12.00 5.44 -1.63
N SER A 266 -11.82 4.72 -2.73
CA SER A 266 -12.71 3.63 -3.15
C SER A 266 -12.85 2.49 -2.12
N ALA A 267 -11.81 2.27 -1.31
CA ALA A 267 -11.82 1.27 -0.24
C ALA A 267 -12.36 1.82 1.10
N LEU A 268 -12.82 3.06 1.17
CA LEU A 268 -13.24 3.69 2.42
C LEU A 268 -14.76 3.75 2.55
N ARG A 269 -15.21 3.63 3.80
CA ARG A 269 -16.60 3.88 4.21
C ARG A 269 -16.61 4.81 5.40
N TYR A 270 -17.48 5.81 5.38
CA TYR A 270 -17.63 6.76 6.46
C TYR A 270 -18.55 6.22 7.56
N TYR A 271 -18.13 6.34 8.83
CA TYR A 271 -18.88 5.89 10.02
C TYR A 271 -19.10 7.01 11.04
N GLY A 272 -19.28 8.24 10.55
CA GLY A 272 -19.45 9.41 11.42
C GLY A 272 -20.67 9.35 12.32
N ASN A 273 -21.76 8.71 11.91
CA ASN A 273 -22.96 8.53 12.74
C ASN A 273 -22.68 7.66 13.98
N VAL A 274 -21.88 6.60 13.84
CA VAL A 274 -21.46 5.74 14.96
C VAL A 274 -20.55 6.52 15.90
N ALA A 275 -19.55 7.22 15.34
CA ALA A 275 -18.64 8.05 16.13
C ALA A 275 -19.39 9.17 16.86
N GLU A 276 -20.31 9.86 16.20
CA GLU A 276 -21.14 10.94 16.76
C GLU A 276 -21.96 10.46 17.98
N HIS A 277 -22.57 9.27 17.89
CA HIS A 277 -23.31 8.69 19.02
C HIS A 277 -22.37 8.39 20.21
N ILE A 278 -21.23 7.79 19.94
CA ILE A 278 -20.22 7.45 20.96
C ILE A 278 -19.64 8.71 21.62
N ILE A 279 -19.36 9.75 20.84
CA ILE A 279 -18.86 11.03 21.34
C ILE A 279 -19.85 11.67 22.32
N ARG A 280 -21.16 11.61 22.01
CA ARG A 280 -22.21 12.07 22.92
C ARG A 280 -22.28 11.24 24.21
N LEU A 281 -22.10 9.92 24.10
CA LEU A 281 -21.98 9.05 25.28
C LEU A 281 -20.73 9.37 26.12
N CYS A 282 -19.74 10.08 25.57
CA CYS A 282 -18.59 10.59 26.31
C CYS A 282 -18.80 12.01 26.88
N ASP A 283 -20.04 12.53 26.88
CA ASP A 283 -20.37 13.90 27.30
C ASP A 283 -19.63 15.00 26.53
N LYS A 284 -19.35 14.73 25.25
CA LYS A 284 -18.74 15.69 24.34
C LYS A 284 -19.71 16.09 23.23
N ASP A 285 -19.57 17.30 22.74
CA ASP A 285 -20.30 17.77 21.56
C ASP A 285 -19.57 17.31 20.30
N ALA A 286 -20.18 16.37 19.57
CA ALA A 286 -19.63 15.82 18.33
C ALA A 286 -19.39 16.83 17.20
N SER A 287 -20.01 18.02 17.26
CA SER A 287 -19.79 19.08 16.28
C SER A 287 -18.48 19.86 16.50
N VAL A 288 -17.85 19.71 17.67
CA VAL A 288 -16.61 20.41 18.04
C VAL A 288 -15.52 19.50 18.58
N ALA A 289 -15.87 18.31 19.07
CA ALA A 289 -14.94 17.39 19.70
C ALA A 289 -13.82 16.99 18.74
N ARG A 290 -12.59 17.13 19.20
CA ARG A 290 -11.36 16.68 18.55
C ARG A 290 -10.91 15.35 19.13
N ILE A 291 -10.02 14.65 18.42
CA ILE A 291 -9.48 13.35 18.85
C ILE A 291 -8.86 13.45 20.24
N ALA A 292 -8.08 14.51 20.49
CA ALA A 292 -7.45 14.77 21.78
C ALA A 292 -8.46 14.92 22.94
N ASP A 293 -9.68 15.41 22.69
CA ASP A 293 -10.73 15.52 23.73
C ASP A 293 -11.22 14.14 24.19
N LEU A 294 -11.17 13.14 23.31
CA LEU A 294 -11.61 11.77 23.57
C LEU A 294 -10.48 10.88 24.06
N GLU A 295 -9.25 11.08 23.58
CA GLU A 295 -8.05 10.42 24.12
C GLU A 295 -7.88 10.74 25.62
N ASN A 296 -8.18 11.97 26.03
CA ASN A 296 -8.16 12.39 27.43
C ASN A 296 -9.47 12.12 28.18
N CYS A 297 -10.46 11.48 27.55
CA CYS A 297 -11.75 11.21 28.18
C CYS A 297 -11.63 10.07 29.20
N ALA A 298 -12.03 10.36 30.44
CA ALA A 298 -12.08 9.37 31.52
C ALA A 298 -13.22 8.35 31.34
N THR A 299 -14.27 8.72 30.60
CA THR A 299 -15.45 7.88 30.38
C THR A 299 -15.05 6.61 29.65
N ARG A 300 -15.57 5.47 30.12
CA ARG A 300 -15.56 4.20 29.40
C ARG A 300 -16.98 3.80 29.03
N LEU A 301 -17.09 2.94 28.05
CA LEU A 301 -18.36 2.48 27.50
C LEU A 301 -18.48 0.99 27.75
N VAL A 302 -19.69 0.53 28.06
CA VAL A 302 -20.00 -0.90 28.18
C VAL A 302 -20.97 -1.33 27.10
N CYS A 303 -20.74 -2.50 26.52
CA CYS A 303 -21.71 -3.11 25.63
C CYS A 303 -22.76 -3.87 26.43
N ARG A 304 -24.02 -3.43 26.41
CA ARG A 304 -25.16 -4.06 27.10
C ARG A 304 -25.51 -5.43 26.56
N ILE A 305 -25.23 -5.68 25.28
CA ILE A 305 -25.57 -6.94 24.60
C ILE A 305 -24.50 -8.00 24.88
N CYS A 306 -23.22 -7.62 24.83
CA CYS A 306 -22.09 -8.55 25.07
C CYS A 306 -21.75 -8.72 26.55
N SER A 307 -22.14 -7.77 27.40
CA SER A 307 -22.02 -7.92 28.86
C SER A 307 -23.11 -8.85 29.37
N VAL A 308 -22.72 -9.83 30.19
CA VAL A 308 -23.66 -10.76 30.82
C VAL A 308 -23.79 -10.36 32.28
N ARG A 309 -25.02 -10.03 32.68
CA ARG A 309 -25.33 -9.52 34.02
C ARG A 309 -24.68 -10.38 35.10
N ARG A 310 -23.95 -9.73 36.03
CA ARG A 310 -23.22 -10.36 37.15
C ARG A 310 -22.14 -11.38 36.78
N ARG A 311 -21.84 -11.57 35.50
CA ARG A 311 -20.81 -12.51 35.03
C ARG A 311 -19.62 -11.78 34.41
N ARG A 312 -19.90 -10.93 33.42
CA ARG A 312 -18.87 -10.22 32.66
C ARG A 312 -19.35 -8.87 32.17
N VAL A 313 -18.43 -7.90 32.16
CA VAL A 313 -18.66 -6.57 31.61
C VAL A 313 -17.60 -6.29 30.55
N LEU A 314 -18.04 -6.09 29.30
CA LEU A 314 -17.16 -5.68 28.20
C LEU A 314 -17.02 -4.16 28.24
N VAL A 315 -15.89 -3.68 28.74
CA VAL A 315 -15.58 -2.26 28.90
C VAL A 315 -14.63 -1.81 27.79
N MET A 316 -14.89 -0.64 27.23
CA MET A 316 -14.22 -0.14 26.04
C MET A 316 -13.92 1.34 26.19
N ASN A 317 -12.83 1.81 25.58
CA ASN A 317 -12.72 3.23 25.26
C ASN A 317 -13.55 3.56 24.01
N TRP A 318 -13.54 4.83 23.60
CA TRP A 318 -14.39 5.30 22.51
C TRP A 318 -14.00 4.69 21.14
N LEU A 319 -12.72 4.48 20.84
CA LEU A 319 -12.27 3.85 19.59
C LEU A 319 -12.68 2.38 19.55
N CYS A 320 -12.42 1.63 20.62
CA CYS A 320 -12.85 0.22 20.73
C CYS A 320 -14.36 0.10 20.55
N ALA A 321 -15.11 1.04 21.13
CA ALA A 321 -16.57 1.03 21.04
C ALA A 321 -17.04 1.26 19.60
N ILE A 322 -16.35 2.11 18.82
CA ILE A 322 -16.65 2.29 17.39
C ILE A 322 -16.44 0.97 16.64
N ASP A 323 -15.25 0.38 16.76
CA ASP A 323 -14.91 -0.88 16.08
C ASP A 323 -15.90 -1.99 16.44
N HIS A 324 -16.15 -2.15 17.74
CA HIS A 324 -17.08 -3.13 18.26
C HIS A 324 -18.49 -2.97 17.71
N ILE A 325 -19.02 -1.74 17.66
CA ILE A 325 -20.35 -1.51 17.10
C ILE A 325 -20.40 -1.85 15.62
N ILE A 326 -19.40 -1.43 14.84
CA ILE A 326 -19.39 -1.68 13.40
C ILE A 326 -19.29 -3.19 13.11
N ASP A 327 -18.49 -3.93 13.87
CA ASP A 327 -18.27 -5.36 13.65
C ASP A 327 -19.35 -6.27 14.24
N VAL A 328 -19.84 -5.96 15.44
CA VAL A 328 -20.69 -6.88 16.22
C VAL A 328 -22.14 -6.43 16.21
N HIS A 329 -22.41 -5.13 16.15
CA HIS A 329 -23.75 -4.56 16.34
C HIS A 329 -24.12 -3.48 15.30
N PRO A 330 -23.92 -3.71 13.99
CA PRO A 330 -24.09 -2.67 12.98
C PRO A 330 -25.51 -2.07 12.93
N SER A 331 -26.52 -2.83 13.37
CA SER A 331 -27.93 -2.41 13.39
C SER A 331 -28.47 -1.97 14.76
N ARG A 332 -27.64 -1.94 15.80
CA ARG A 332 -28.10 -1.72 17.20
C ARG A 332 -27.32 -0.62 17.92
N LEU A 333 -26.95 0.44 17.20
CA LEU A 333 -26.12 1.54 17.72
C LEU A 333 -26.62 2.09 19.08
N HIS A 334 -27.91 2.43 19.18
CA HIS A 334 -28.47 3.11 20.36
C HIS A 334 -28.67 2.22 21.59
N ASP A 335 -28.92 0.93 21.38
CA ASP A 335 -29.23 0.00 22.49
C ASP A 335 -28.00 -0.78 22.97
N ALA A 336 -26.97 -0.88 22.12
CA ALA A 336 -25.81 -1.70 22.40
C ALA A 336 -24.87 -1.06 23.43
N LEU A 337 -24.71 0.27 23.44
CA LEU A 337 -23.74 0.95 24.30
C LEU A 337 -24.41 1.76 25.41
N GLN A 338 -23.75 1.82 26.56
CA GLN A 338 -24.03 2.79 27.60
C GLN A 338 -22.73 3.22 28.29
N LYS A 339 -22.78 4.32 29.04
CA LYS A 339 -21.66 4.72 29.90
C LYS A 339 -21.39 3.65 30.95
N ALA A 340 -20.11 3.33 31.11
CA ALA A 340 -19.66 2.51 32.22
C ALA A 340 -19.86 3.29 33.55
N PRO A 341 -20.20 2.59 34.64
CA PRO A 341 -20.05 3.13 35.99
C PRO A 341 -18.63 3.68 36.23
N MET A 342 -18.50 4.63 37.16
CA MET A 342 -17.23 5.35 37.38
C MET A 342 -16.12 4.41 37.86
N ASP A 343 -16.41 3.55 38.81
CA ASP A 343 -15.52 2.50 39.32
C ASP A 343 -15.10 1.49 38.24
N VAL A 344 -16.03 1.03 37.40
CA VAL A 344 -15.74 0.21 36.21
C VAL A 344 -14.80 0.94 35.25
N SER A 345 -15.02 2.23 35.02
CA SER A 345 -14.17 3.06 34.17
C SER A 345 -12.76 3.20 34.74
N ILE A 346 -12.63 3.41 36.05
CA ILE A 346 -11.33 3.50 36.74
C ILE A 346 -10.57 2.18 36.63
N ALA A 347 -11.23 1.04 36.90
CA ALA A 347 -10.61 -0.28 36.82
C ALA A 347 -10.15 -0.60 35.39
N ALA A 348 -10.98 -0.34 34.38
CA ALA A 348 -10.60 -0.53 32.98
C ALA A 348 -9.43 0.36 32.58
N ARG A 349 -9.39 1.62 33.02
CA ARG A 349 -8.26 2.53 32.76
C ARG A 349 -6.95 2.06 33.35
N GLN A 350 -6.96 1.50 34.55
CA GLN A 350 -5.74 0.94 35.16
C GLN A 350 -5.19 -0.23 34.32
N LEU A 351 -6.09 -1.05 33.79
CA LEU A 351 -5.72 -2.13 32.87
C LEU A 351 -5.23 -1.62 31.52
N ASP A 352 -5.88 -0.61 30.93
CA ASP A 352 -5.43 0.09 29.71
C ASP A 352 -3.98 0.59 29.91
N GLN A 353 -3.71 1.32 31.00
CA GLN A 353 -2.39 1.88 31.31
C GLN A 353 -1.32 0.80 31.53
N ALA A 354 -1.67 -0.28 32.25
CA ALA A 354 -0.76 -1.40 32.46
C ALA A 354 -0.43 -2.11 31.13
N TYR A 355 -1.43 -2.26 30.25
CA TYR A 355 -1.27 -2.83 28.93
C TYR A 355 -0.41 -1.94 28.02
N GLU A 356 -0.70 -0.64 27.95
CA GLU A 356 0.11 0.33 27.19
C GLU A 356 1.56 0.33 27.64
N SER A 357 1.81 0.33 28.96
CA SER A 357 3.16 0.24 29.52
C SER A 357 3.89 -1.06 29.19
N ARG A 358 3.15 -2.16 28.99
CA ARG A 358 3.73 -3.44 28.53
C ARG A 358 4.02 -3.38 27.03
N MET A 359 3.06 -2.90 26.24
CA MET A 359 3.21 -2.78 24.79
C MET A 359 4.34 -1.83 24.39
N GLN A 360 4.53 -0.72 25.11
CA GLN A 360 5.68 0.18 24.90
C GLN A 360 7.02 -0.54 25.13
N ARG A 361 7.08 -1.50 26.06
CA ARG A 361 8.28 -2.33 26.28
C ARG A 361 8.48 -3.40 25.21
N GLU A 362 7.38 -3.95 24.69
CA GLU A 362 7.36 -4.99 23.65
C GLU A 362 7.40 -4.42 22.22
N GLN A 363 7.39 -3.10 22.05
CA GLN A 363 7.22 -2.40 20.77
C GLN A 363 8.32 -2.67 19.72
N VAL A 364 9.37 -3.40 20.10
CA VAL A 364 10.50 -3.83 19.26
C VAL A 364 10.04 -4.68 18.05
N ASP A 365 8.90 -5.37 18.14
CA ASP A 365 8.40 -6.29 17.08
C ASP A 365 7.13 -5.79 16.36
N THR A 366 6.74 -4.53 16.52
CA THR A 366 5.55 -4.00 15.82
C THR A 366 5.82 -3.87 14.31
N LEU A 367 4.82 -4.19 13.49
CA LEU A 367 4.86 -3.98 12.03
C LEU A 367 4.45 -2.54 11.67
N GLY A 368 4.72 -2.14 10.42
CA GLY A 368 4.34 -0.82 9.90
C GLY A 368 5.41 0.23 10.17
N TRP A 369 6.68 -0.17 10.16
CA TRP A 369 7.80 0.75 10.10
C TRP A 369 8.08 1.14 8.66
N GLU A 370 8.46 2.40 8.46
CA GLU A 370 8.92 2.94 7.20
C GLU A 370 10.25 3.69 7.36
N CYS A 371 10.98 3.79 6.26
CA CYS A 371 12.19 4.60 6.20
C CYS A 371 11.81 6.09 6.16
N SER A 372 12.46 6.93 6.97
CA SER A 372 12.25 8.39 6.92
C SER A 372 12.82 9.04 5.66
N ARG A 373 13.69 8.34 4.93
CA ARG A 373 14.49 8.88 3.82
C ARG A 373 14.04 8.43 2.44
N CYS A 374 13.21 7.39 2.37
CA CYS A 374 12.65 6.91 1.10
C CYS A 374 11.32 6.20 1.33
N LEU A 375 10.80 5.53 0.30
CA LEU A 375 9.46 4.94 0.33
C LEU A 375 9.44 3.51 0.87
N PHE A 376 10.58 3.00 1.32
CA PHE A 376 10.68 1.64 1.84
C PHE A 376 9.80 1.48 3.09
N GLY A 377 8.94 0.46 3.09
CA GLY A 377 7.98 0.21 4.17
C GLY A 377 6.67 0.98 4.05
N ARG A 378 6.54 2.00 3.18
CA ARG A 378 5.28 2.78 3.08
C ARG A 378 4.08 1.95 2.67
N LEU A 379 4.26 0.99 1.76
CA LEU A 379 3.19 0.11 1.26
C LEU A 379 3.23 -1.31 1.85
N GLN A 380 4.19 -1.59 2.73
CA GLN A 380 4.42 -2.92 3.28
C GLN A 380 4.29 -2.91 4.81
N TRP A 381 3.96 -4.05 5.39
CA TRP A 381 3.93 -4.22 6.83
C TRP A 381 5.28 -4.77 7.29
N LEU A 382 6.29 -3.91 7.32
CA LEU A 382 7.65 -4.29 7.69
C LEU A 382 7.90 -4.10 9.19
N GLY A 383 8.74 -4.97 9.75
CA GLY A 383 9.26 -4.80 11.10
C GLY A 383 10.37 -3.76 11.14
N ARG A 384 10.65 -3.26 12.34
CA ARG A 384 11.74 -2.27 12.55
C ARG A 384 13.08 -2.78 12.05
N ALA A 385 13.40 -4.07 12.28
CA ALA A 385 14.66 -4.67 11.85
C ALA A 385 14.87 -4.62 10.33
N ASP A 386 13.80 -4.85 9.55
CA ASP A 386 13.85 -4.80 8.08
C ASP A 386 14.16 -3.38 7.59
N VAL A 387 13.51 -2.39 8.20
CA VAL A 387 13.73 -0.97 7.87
C VAL A 387 15.13 -0.53 8.25
N MET A 388 15.63 -0.94 9.42
CA MET A 388 17.01 -0.64 9.84
C MET A 388 18.05 -1.29 8.91
N ALA A 389 17.84 -2.54 8.49
CA ALA A 389 18.69 -3.22 7.53
C ALA A 389 18.68 -2.51 6.16
N HIS A 390 17.49 -2.10 5.71
CA HIS A 390 17.35 -1.29 4.51
C HIS A 390 18.15 0.02 4.63
N MET A 391 18.00 0.76 5.73
CA MET A 391 18.67 2.05 5.89
C MET A 391 20.19 1.93 5.94
N GLN A 392 20.71 0.91 6.63
CA GLN A 392 22.15 0.64 6.63
C GLN A 392 22.65 0.37 5.21
N SER A 393 21.91 -0.42 4.42
CA SER A 393 22.33 -0.81 3.07
C SER A 393 22.12 0.27 2.00
N LYS A 394 21.09 1.12 2.12
CA LYS A 394 20.71 2.10 1.09
C LYS A 394 21.08 3.55 1.42
N HIS A 395 21.16 3.88 2.70
CA HIS A 395 21.42 5.23 3.17
C HIS A 395 22.73 5.35 3.97
N GLY A 396 23.41 4.23 4.25
CA GLY A 396 24.67 4.22 5.00
C GLY A 396 24.51 4.63 6.47
N THR A 397 23.27 4.60 6.98
CA THR A 397 22.94 5.02 8.35
C THR A 397 22.02 3.98 8.98
N ALA A 398 22.31 3.56 10.21
CA ALA A 398 21.41 2.74 11.04
C ALA A 398 21.05 3.51 12.33
N SER A 399 20.69 4.78 12.19
CA SER A 399 20.23 5.58 13.33
C SER A 399 18.77 5.27 13.62
N ASP A 400 18.45 5.02 14.88
CA ASP A 400 17.08 4.83 15.35
C ASP A 400 16.17 6.01 15.02
N PHE A 401 16.72 7.22 14.90
CA PHE A 401 15.96 8.44 14.59
C PHE A 401 15.47 8.51 13.15
N ASP A 402 16.04 7.70 12.25
CA ASP A 402 15.72 7.72 10.83
C ASP A 402 14.68 6.64 10.43
N CYS A 403 14.11 5.91 11.40
CA CYS A 403 12.97 5.02 11.19
C CYS A 403 11.71 5.61 11.83
N HIS A 404 10.58 5.54 11.11
CA HIS A 404 9.30 6.04 11.60
C HIS A 404 8.26 4.93 11.59
N GLN A 405 7.49 4.85 12.68
CA GLN A 405 6.26 4.06 12.66
C GLN A 405 5.19 4.87 11.93
N ARG A 406 4.53 4.27 10.94
CA ARG A 406 3.47 4.96 10.19
C ARG A 406 2.33 5.37 11.11
N ALA A 407 1.66 6.47 10.79
CA ALA A 407 0.49 6.90 11.55
C ALA A 407 -0.65 5.88 11.51
N ASP A 408 -0.78 5.13 10.41
CA ASP A 408 -1.77 4.07 10.23
C ASP A 408 -1.29 2.70 10.73
N ALA A 409 0.00 2.58 11.09
CA ALA A 409 0.50 1.39 11.73
C ALA A 409 -0.22 1.31 13.06
N ARG A 410 -1.20 0.38 13.13
CA ARG A 410 -2.14 0.26 14.25
C ARG A 410 -1.35 0.51 15.53
N ARG A 411 -1.68 1.62 16.23
CA ARG A 411 -1.38 1.70 17.66
C ARG A 411 -1.84 0.36 18.23
N PRO A 412 -1.09 -0.28 19.16
CA PRO A 412 -1.60 -1.46 19.83
C PRO A 412 -3.00 -1.08 20.27
N GLU A 413 -4.02 -1.63 19.61
CA GLU A 413 -5.39 -1.11 19.74
C GLU A 413 -5.62 -1.06 21.23
N SER A 414 -6.11 0.06 21.76
CA SER A 414 -6.76 -0.03 23.05
C SER A 414 -7.72 -1.19 22.91
N MET A 415 -7.63 -2.17 23.79
CA MET A 415 -8.45 -3.36 23.61
C MET A 415 -9.66 -3.24 24.49
N PRO A 416 -10.78 -3.86 24.11
CA PRO A 416 -11.85 -4.08 25.06
C PRO A 416 -11.28 -4.79 26.29
N VAL A 417 -11.52 -4.21 27.46
CA VAL A 417 -11.21 -4.81 28.76
C VAL A 417 -12.42 -5.64 29.17
N LEU A 418 -12.23 -6.95 29.32
CA LEU A 418 -13.25 -7.83 29.87
C LEU A 418 -13.07 -7.95 31.37
N LEU A 419 -14.00 -7.37 32.13
CA LEU A 419 -14.04 -7.54 33.59
C LEU A 419 -14.91 -8.74 33.94
N LEU A 420 -14.37 -9.66 34.75
CA LEU A 420 -15.06 -10.90 35.15
C LEU A 420 -15.41 -10.86 36.63
N ALA A 421 -16.58 -11.40 36.98
CA ALA A 421 -16.94 -11.64 38.37
C ALA A 421 -16.03 -12.73 38.98
N ASN A 422 -15.52 -12.50 40.19
CA ASN A 422 -14.59 -13.41 40.87
C ASN A 422 -15.10 -14.86 40.98
N ALA A 423 -16.41 -15.06 41.06
CA ALA A 423 -17.02 -16.39 41.14
C ALA A 423 -16.76 -17.27 39.90
N LEU A 424 -16.39 -16.66 38.76
CA LEU A 424 -16.14 -17.36 37.50
C LEU A 424 -14.66 -17.67 37.23
N LYS A 425 -13.72 -17.15 38.05
CA LYS A 425 -12.28 -17.39 37.85
C LYS A 425 -11.87 -18.86 38.00
N HIS A 426 -12.71 -19.68 38.61
CA HIS A 426 -12.41 -21.07 38.96
C HIS A 426 -13.35 -22.10 38.32
N THR A 427 -14.27 -21.66 37.45
CA THR A 427 -15.21 -22.56 36.78
C THR A 427 -14.74 -22.86 35.36
N GLU A 428 -14.64 -24.14 34.98
CA GLU A 428 -14.37 -24.57 33.59
C GLU A 428 -15.51 -24.20 32.60
N ASP A 429 -16.59 -23.62 33.12
CA ASP A 429 -17.78 -23.14 32.40
C ASP A 429 -17.57 -21.82 31.66
N HIS A 430 -16.50 -21.72 30.88
CA HIS A 430 -16.47 -20.74 29.79
C HIS A 430 -17.40 -21.21 28.68
N ASP A 431 -18.36 -20.36 28.28
CA ASP A 431 -19.19 -20.66 27.13
C ASP A 431 -18.34 -20.77 25.84
N ALA A 432 -18.87 -21.38 24.79
CA ALA A 432 -18.12 -21.59 23.54
C ALA A 432 -17.64 -20.27 22.93
N TRP A 433 -18.43 -19.20 23.07
CA TRP A 433 -18.10 -17.86 22.62
C TRP A 433 -16.92 -17.27 23.41
N GLU A 434 -16.90 -17.43 24.73
CA GLU A 434 -15.78 -17.00 25.58
C GLU A 434 -14.51 -17.74 25.24
N ARG A 435 -14.58 -19.05 24.97
CA ARG A 435 -13.40 -19.82 24.56
C ARG A 435 -12.89 -19.37 23.20
N GLU A 436 -13.77 -19.16 22.22
CA GLU A 436 -13.41 -18.69 20.89
C GLU A 436 -12.86 -17.25 20.93
N TRP A 437 -13.54 -16.36 21.64
CA TRP A 437 -13.12 -14.97 21.82
C TRP A 437 -11.80 -14.89 22.59
N MET A 438 -11.66 -15.63 23.70
CA MET A 438 -10.39 -15.75 24.42
C MET A 438 -9.31 -16.39 23.56
N TRP A 439 -9.62 -17.39 22.73
CA TRP A 439 -8.65 -18.03 21.86
C TRP A 439 -8.11 -17.05 20.81
N HIS A 440 -9.00 -16.31 20.14
CA HIS A 440 -8.62 -15.27 19.17
C HIS A 440 -7.86 -14.10 19.81
N HIS A 441 -8.04 -13.87 21.12
CA HIS A 441 -7.48 -12.71 21.84
C HIS A 441 -6.59 -13.13 23.04
N ARG A 442 -6.04 -14.34 23.07
CA ARG A 442 -5.39 -14.92 24.28
C ARG A 442 -4.14 -14.19 24.76
N ARG A 443 -3.44 -13.49 23.87
CA ARG A 443 -2.26 -12.66 24.19
C ARG A 443 -2.61 -11.27 24.74
N ARG A 444 -3.90 -10.97 24.90
CA ARG A 444 -4.43 -9.60 24.89
C ARG A 444 -5.27 -9.25 26.14
N PHE A 445 -5.08 -9.92 27.28
CA PHE A 445 -5.93 -9.68 28.46
C PHE A 445 -5.20 -9.15 29.69
N GLY A 446 -5.89 -8.25 30.40
CA GLY A 446 -5.64 -7.92 31.80
C GLY A 446 -6.84 -8.35 32.64
N TYR A 447 -6.59 -8.98 33.78
CA TYR A 447 -7.63 -9.44 34.69
C TYR A 447 -7.60 -8.59 35.96
N THR A 448 -8.76 -8.10 36.41
CA THR A 448 -8.90 -7.47 37.72
C THR A 448 -10.21 -7.90 38.39
N ASP A 449 -10.26 -7.80 39.71
CA ASP A 449 -11.37 -8.28 40.56
C ASP A 449 -12.49 -7.23 40.71
N LEU A 450 -13.72 -7.58 40.33
CA LEU A 450 -14.90 -6.71 40.47
C LEU A 450 -15.28 -6.42 41.94
N ARG A 451 -14.88 -7.25 42.92
CA ARG A 451 -15.27 -7.07 44.33
C ARG A 451 -14.55 -5.93 45.04
N GLN A 452 -13.41 -5.45 44.54
CA GLN A 452 -12.71 -4.31 45.15
C GLN A 452 -13.40 -2.95 44.86
N GLY A 453 -14.43 -2.91 44.00
CA GLY A 453 -15.14 -1.68 43.60
C GLY A 453 -16.53 -1.43 44.20
N GLY A 454 -17.17 -2.42 44.86
CA GLY A 454 -18.52 -2.24 45.43
C GLY A 454 -19.71 -2.44 44.47
N LEU A 455 -19.53 -3.21 43.39
CA LEU A 455 -20.51 -3.37 42.28
C LEU A 455 -21.40 -4.63 42.40
N GLU A 456 -22.34 -4.68 43.35
CA GLU A 456 -23.31 -5.82 43.41
C GLU A 456 -24.57 -5.62 42.54
N GLU A 457 -24.81 -4.41 42.00
CA GLU A 457 -26.08 -4.07 41.32
C GLU A 457 -26.01 -3.81 39.80
N VAL A 458 -24.82 -3.82 39.18
CA VAL A 458 -24.62 -3.63 37.72
C VAL A 458 -24.73 -4.97 36.97
#